data_AF-A0A2E2HGU2-F1
#
_entry.id   AF-A0A2E2HGU2-F1
#
_cell.length_a   1.000
_cell.length_b   1.000
_cell.length_c   1.000
_cell.angle_alpha   90.00
_cell.angle_beta   90.00
_cell.angle_gamma   90.00
#
_symmetry.space_group_name_H-M   'P 1'
#
loop_
_entity.id
_entity.type
_entity.pdbx_description
1 polymer ?
#
loop_
_entity_poly.entity_id
_entity_poly.type
_entity_poly.pdbx_seq_one_letter_code
_entity_poly.pdbx_strand_id
1 'polypeptide(L)'
;MTQNRLYFGYGSNLDWDDWSAYCQQKNVSPDGLKEREPAWLIGHHLKFHYFSSGRKGGAADVVPINSFHATPGALYEVDESAWRTLVAKEGAPRFYEEKEVLVIGQDGRLHHATTFVVCEHRTTPEFVQPTEAYHQLIHNGLEQRGLPTRGLEQAVQHTFNVPTVQHLFVYGTLMSGQTRFNQLQPFIDSIENATTEGQLHHLGAYPGLKHGEGIVHGELMKMSDVESCLERMDGIEGFFGFGHTNSLYQRTIVQVQTDTEMRWAWTYVYTGHVEKDSRIEDGRWV
;
A
#
# COMPACT_ATOMS: atom_id res chain seq x y z
N MET A 1 -14.10 -3.02 -26.50
CA MET A 1 -14.01 -2.22 -25.28
C MET A 1 -12.52 -2.02 -25.02
N THR A 2 -12.03 -0.79 -25.10
CA THR A 2 -10.64 -0.47 -24.74
C THR A 2 -10.46 -0.81 -23.27
N GLN A 3 -9.52 -1.70 -22.96
CA GLN A 3 -9.25 -2.11 -21.58
C GLN A 3 -8.62 -0.93 -20.85
N ASN A 4 -9.29 -0.41 -19.81
CA ASN A 4 -8.72 0.61 -18.94
C ASN A 4 -7.45 0.06 -18.28
N ARG A 5 -6.41 0.88 -18.22
CA ARG A 5 -5.14 0.53 -17.56
C ARG A 5 -5.22 0.91 -16.08
N LEU A 6 -4.61 0.11 -15.21
CA LEU A 6 -4.42 0.49 -13.82
C LEU A 6 -3.13 1.29 -13.67
N TYR A 7 -3.25 2.47 -13.08
CA TYR A 7 -2.15 3.38 -12.79
C TYR A 7 -2.01 3.61 -11.30
N PHE A 8 -0.79 3.51 -10.76
CA PHE A 8 -0.51 3.89 -9.38
C PHE A 8 0.18 5.25 -9.32
N GLY A 9 -0.47 6.22 -8.68
CA GLY A 9 0.08 7.55 -8.42
C GLY A 9 0.52 7.70 -6.97
N TYR A 10 1.71 8.26 -6.77
CA TYR A 10 2.31 8.50 -5.44
C TYR A 10 2.88 9.92 -5.26
N GLY A 11 2.92 10.70 -6.34
CA GLY A 11 3.44 12.07 -6.37
C GLY A 11 2.34 13.08 -6.64
N SER A 12 2.57 14.00 -7.57
CA SER A 12 1.59 15.06 -7.85
C SER A 12 0.26 14.61 -8.41
N ASN A 13 0.18 13.41 -8.99
CA ASN A 13 -1.09 12.90 -9.50
C ASN A 13 -2.10 12.56 -8.38
N LEU A 14 -1.69 12.63 -7.11
CA LEU A 14 -2.59 12.59 -5.95
C LEU A 14 -3.46 13.85 -5.82
N ASP A 15 -3.08 14.95 -6.48
CA ASP A 15 -3.78 16.23 -6.46
C ASP A 15 -4.56 16.45 -7.76
N TRP A 16 -5.88 16.54 -7.64
CA TRP A 16 -6.77 16.69 -8.80
C TRP A 16 -6.60 18.03 -9.50
N ASP A 17 -6.28 19.09 -8.76
CA ASP A 17 -6.13 20.43 -9.32
C ASP A 17 -4.83 20.53 -10.14
N ASP A 18 -3.74 19.88 -9.71
CA ASP A 18 -2.48 19.75 -10.46
C ASP A 18 -2.68 18.97 -11.76
N TRP A 19 -3.42 17.86 -11.72
CA TRP A 19 -3.79 17.11 -12.92
C TRP A 19 -4.67 17.93 -13.87
N SER A 20 -5.71 18.57 -13.33
CA SER A 20 -6.67 19.37 -14.10
C SER A 20 -6.00 20.59 -14.75
N ALA A 21 -5.11 21.27 -14.03
CA ALA A 21 -4.35 22.40 -14.55
C ALA A 21 -3.42 21.98 -15.70
N TYR A 22 -2.75 20.81 -15.58
CA TYR A 22 -1.95 20.27 -16.68
C TYR A 22 -2.81 19.97 -17.92
N CYS A 23 -3.95 19.30 -17.72
CA CYS A 23 -4.87 18.97 -18.82
C CYS A 23 -5.41 20.23 -19.52
N GLN A 24 -5.78 21.26 -18.75
CA GLN A 24 -6.24 22.54 -19.29
C GLN A 24 -5.15 23.22 -20.14
N GLN A 25 -3.90 23.23 -19.67
CA GLN A 25 -2.76 23.78 -20.44
C GLN A 25 -2.50 23.03 -21.75
N LYS A 26 -2.84 21.73 -21.81
CA LYS A 26 -2.70 20.89 -23.00
C LYS A 26 -3.97 20.82 -23.85
N ASN A 27 -5.05 21.49 -23.45
CA ASN A 27 -6.36 21.46 -24.10
C ASN A 27 -6.90 20.01 -24.29
N VAL A 28 -6.78 19.20 -23.23
CA VAL A 28 -7.29 17.81 -23.16
C VAL A 28 -8.22 17.64 -21.96
N SER A 29 -9.10 16.64 -21.97
CA SER A 29 -9.99 16.34 -20.83
C SER A 29 -9.23 15.65 -19.69
N PRO A 30 -9.49 16.01 -18.42
CA PRO A 30 -8.95 15.32 -17.25
C PRO A 30 -9.72 14.04 -16.86
N ASP A 31 -10.94 13.84 -17.39
CA ASP A 31 -11.92 12.85 -16.90
C ASP A 31 -11.52 11.38 -17.14
N GLY A 32 -10.50 11.15 -17.97
CA GLY A 32 -9.99 9.83 -18.26
C GLY A 32 -9.06 9.27 -17.19
N LEU A 33 -8.66 10.07 -16.18
CA LEU A 33 -7.94 9.62 -14.99
C LEU A 33 -8.93 9.48 -13.83
N LYS A 34 -9.46 8.28 -13.60
CA LYS A 34 -10.48 8.03 -12.59
C LYS A 34 -9.87 7.34 -11.41
N GLU A 35 -9.87 8.00 -10.26
CA GLU A 35 -9.47 7.35 -9.02
C GLU A 35 -10.40 6.20 -8.71
N ARG A 36 -9.80 5.03 -8.43
CA ARG A 36 -10.51 3.83 -8.02
C ARG A 36 -10.54 3.73 -6.50
N GLU A 37 -9.37 3.83 -5.86
CA GLU A 37 -9.23 3.70 -4.40
C GLU A 37 -7.83 4.16 -3.91
N PRO A 38 -7.70 4.55 -2.63
CA PRO A 38 -6.42 4.55 -1.92
C PRO A 38 -5.71 3.21 -2.03
N ALA A 39 -4.38 3.21 -2.13
CA ALA A 39 -3.64 1.99 -2.38
C ALA A 39 -2.18 2.06 -1.89
N TRP A 40 -1.52 0.91 -1.92
CA TRP A 40 -0.18 0.69 -1.39
C TRP A 40 0.72 0.04 -2.44
N LEU A 41 1.76 0.74 -2.88
CA LEU A 41 2.80 0.18 -3.73
C LEU A 41 3.76 -0.68 -2.90
N ILE A 42 3.76 -1.97 -3.16
CA ILE A 42 4.56 -2.95 -2.41
C ILE A 42 6.01 -2.89 -2.84
N GLY A 43 6.92 -3.01 -1.88
CA GLY A 43 8.33 -3.20 -2.18
C GLY A 43 9.14 -1.92 -2.37
N HIS A 44 8.55 -0.74 -2.11
CA HIS A 44 9.15 0.54 -2.45
C HIS A 44 9.07 1.55 -1.30
N HIS A 45 9.98 2.53 -1.31
CA HIS A 45 9.89 3.76 -0.53
C HIS A 45 9.91 5.00 -1.44
N LEU A 46 9.37 6.11 -0.95
CA LEU A 46 9.47 7.41 -1.62
C LEU A 46 10.88 7.99 -1.48
N LYS A 47 11.40 8.65 -2.51
CA LYS A 47 12.71 9.33 -2.49
C LYS A 47 12.71 10.60 -3.33
N PHE A 48 13.53 11.58 -2.93
CA PHE A 48 13.80 12.78 -3.72
C PHE A 48 15.29 12.83 -4.10
N HIS A 49 15.59 12.39 -5.32
CA HIS A 49 16.95 12.27 -5.85
C HIS A 49 17.06 12.70 -7.32
N TYR A 50 16.14 13.55 -7.74
CA TYR A 50 16.05 14.07 -9.09
C TYR A 50 15.52 15.50 -9.05
N PHE A 51 16.26 16.43 -9.69
CA PHE A 51 15.84 17.83 -9.79
C PHE A 51 14.90 18.02 -10.98
N SER A 52 13.67 18.44 -10.70
CA SER A 52 12.69 18.82 -11.73
C SER A 52 12.72 20.32 -11.95
N SER A 53 12.95 20.74 -13.20
CA SER A 53 12.84 22.15 -13.59
C SER A 53 11.41 22.68 -13.43
N GLY A 54 10.40 21.84 -13.63
CA GLY A 54 8.98 22.21 -13.47
C GLY A 54 8.58 22.43 -12.01
N ARG A 55 9.09 21.57 -11.10
CA ARG A 55 8.86 21.71 -9.65
C ARG A 55 9.86 22.62 -8.96
N LYS A 56 10.94 23.03 -9.64
CA LYS A 56 12.06 23.84 -9.11
C LYS A 56 12.69 23.24 -7.85
N GLY A 57 12.72 21.91 -7.77
CA GLY A 57 13.20 21.16 -6.62
C GLY A 57 13.15 19.66 -6.86
N GLY A 58 13.33 18.89 -5.79
CA GLY A 58 13.22 17.43 -5.82
C GLY A 58 11.84 16.98 -6.29
N ALA A 59 11.79 16.15 -7.33
CA ALA A 59 10.59 15.44 -7.72
C ALA A 59 10.54 14.06 -7.08
N ALA A 60 9.32 13.60 -6.77
CA ALA A 60 9.09 12.34 -6.09
C ALA A 60 9.45 11.16 -7.01
N ASP A 61 10.12 10.17 -6.43
CA ASP A 61 10.37 8.87 -7.04
C ASP A 61 10.01 7.75 -6.07
N VAL A 62 9.74 6.55 -6.57
CA VAL A 62 9.61 5.34 -5.76
C VAL A 62 10.73 4.37 -6.10
N VAL A 63 11.49 3.98 -5.10
CA VAL A 63 12.69 3.14 -5.27
C VAL A 63 12.47 1.78 -4.62
N PRO A 64 12.82 0.67 -5.31
CA PRO A 64 12.73 -0.66 -4.72
C PRO A 64 13.56 -0.80 -3.44
N ILE A 65 13.01 -1.51 -2.46
CA ILE A 65 13.69 -1.88 -1.21
C ILE A 65 13.51 -3.37 -0.92
N ASN A 66 12.37 -3.78 -0.35
CA ASN A 66 12.02 -5.17 -0.09
C ASN A 66 10.51 -5.31 0.21
N SER A 67 9.99 -6.54 0.18
CA SER A 67 8.55 -6.82 0.28
C SER A 67 7.87 -6.49 1.62
N PHE A 68 8.63 -6.07 2.64
CA PHE A 68 8.11 -5.67 3.96
C PHE A 68 7.75 -4.18 4.02
N HIS A 69 8.06 -3.43 2.95
CA HIS A 69 7.71 -2.01 2.82
C HIS A 69 6.57 -1.81 1.84
N ALA A 70 5.81 -0.74 2.05
CA ALA A 70 4.82 -0.27 1.12
C ALA A 70 4.76 1.26 1.14
N THR A 71 4.65 1.87 -0.05
CA THR A 71 4.47 3.32 -0.22
C THR A 71 2.99 3.63 -0.46
N PRO A 72 2.37 4.52 0.33
CA PRO A 72 0.97 4.90 0.13
C PRO A 72 0.80 5.77 -1.12
N GLY A 73 -0.36 5.66 -1.76
CA GLY A 73 -0.74 6.43 -2.93
C GLY A 73 -2.18 6.13 -3.33
N ALA A 74 -2.51 6.29 -4.61
CA ALA A 74 -3.83 6.01 -5.14
C ALA A 74 -3.76 5.18 -6.42
N LEU A 75 -4.72 4.27 -6.58
CA LEU A 75 -4.91 3.47 -7.78
C LEU A 75 -5.98 4.14 -8.66
N TYR A 76 -5.68 4.27 -9.94
CA TYR A 76 -6.55 4.89 -10.93
C TYR A 76 -6.86 3.93 -12.06
N GLU A 77 -8.07 4.00 -12.58
CA GLU A 77 -8.40 3.51 -13.92
C GLU A 77 -8.15 4.62 -14.94
N VAL A 78 -7.37 4.31 -15.97
CA VAL A 78 -6.96 5.28 -16.98
C VAL A 78 -7.39 4.83 -18.36
N ASP A 79 -8.13 5.70 -19.05
CA ASP A 79 -8.44 5.50 -20.46
C ASP A 79 -7.24 5.79 -21.37
N GLU A 80 -7.35 5.44 -22.66
CA GLU A 80 -6.24 5.59 -23.60
C GLU A 80 -5.82 7.06 -23.83
N SER A 81 -6.77 8.00 -23.76
CA SER A 81 -6.49 9.42 -23.94
C SER A 81 -5.74 10.00 -22.74
N ALA A 82 -6.24 9.73 -21.53
CA ALA A 82 -5.59 10.13 -20.30
C ALA A 82 -4.22 9.46 -20.12
N TRP A 83 -4.05 8.21 -20.59
CA TRP A 83 -2.74 7.55 -20.57
C TRP A 83 -1.71 8.30 -21.40
N ARG A 84 -2.05 8.73 -22.62
CA ARG A 84 -1.16 9.55 -23.45
C ARG A 84 -0.83 10.89 -22.78
N THR A 85 -1.80 11.49 -22.11
CA THR A 85 -1.59 12.73 -21.33
C THR A 85 -0.66 12.50 -20.15
N LEU A 86 -0.80 11.40 -19.41
CA LEU A 86 0.11 11.02 -18.32
C LEU A 86 1.54 10.83 -18.83
N VAL A 87 1.73 10.01 -19.88
CA VAL A 87 3.06 9.80 -20.49
C VAL A 87 3.71 11.13 -20.88
N ALA A 88 2.94 12.06 -21.44
CA ALA A 88 3.42 13.41 -21.76
C ALA A 88 3.71 14.28 -20.53
N LYS A 89 2.93 14.15 -19.44
CA LYS A 89 3.14 14.86 -18.16
C LYS A 89 4.42 14.41 -17.48
N GLU A 90 4.65 13.11 -17.42
CA GLU A 90 5.84 12.49 -16.82
C GLU A 90 7.09 12.63 -17.70
N GLY A 91 6.92 13.11 -18.94
CA GLY A 91 8.01 13.27 -19.90
C GLY A 91 8.66 11.93 -20.27
N ALA A 92 7.90 10.85 -20.22
CA ALA A 92 8.39 9.52 -20.46
C ALA A 92 8.72 9.29 -21.95
N PRO A 93 9.78 8.50 -22.27
CA PRO A 93 10.67 7.80 -21.35
C PRO A 93 11.96 8.58 -21.00
N ARG A 94 11.96 9.93 -21.07
CA ARG A 94 13.20 10.75 -20.94
C ARG A 94 13.49 11.24 -19.51
N PHE A 95 12.47 11.31 -18.67
CA PHE A 95 12.56 11.80 -17.30
C PHE A 95 12.07 10.73 -16.32
N TYR A 96 10.90 10.17 -16.61
CA TYR A 96 10.38 8.98 -15.97
C TYR A 96 10.22 7.85 -17.00
N GLU A 97 10.22 6.61 -16.53
CA GLU A 97 9.92 5.41 -17.32
C GLU A 97 8.75 4.63 -16.72
N GLU A 98 7.97 3.96 -17.57
CA GLU A 98 6.86 3.11 -17.13
C GLU A 98 7.40 1.85 -16.45
N LYS A 99 6.82 1.49 -15.30
CA LYS A 99 7.17 0.29 -14.55
C LYS A 99 5.91 -0.48 -14.14
N GLU A 100 5.88 -1.76 -14.46
CA GLU A 100 4.89 -2.69 -13.90
C GLU A 100 5.19 -2.96 -12.43
N VAL A 101 4.19 -2.80 -11.58
CA VAL A 101 4.29 -2.90 -10.13
C VAL A 101 3.10 -3.66 -9.53
N LEU A 102 3.30 -4.12 -8.29
CA LEU A 102 2.27 -4.75 -7.49
C LEU A 102 1.73 -3.76 -6.46
N VAL A 103 0.41 -3.62 -6.42
CA VAL A 103 -0.30 -2.64 -5.61
C VAL A 103 -1.39 -3.32 -4.81
N ILE A 104 -1.55 -2.97 -3.54
CA ILE A 104 -2.66 -3.42 -2.70
C ILE A 104 -3.68 -2.29 -2.59
N GLY A 105 -4.91 -2.53 -3.04
CA GLY A 105 -6.03 -1.58 -2.90
C GLY A 105 -6.49 -1.45 -1.45
N GLN A 106 -7.34 -0.46 -1.17
CA GLN A 106 -8.01 -0.32 0.11
C GLN A 106 -8.87 -1.56 0.43
N ASP A 107 -9.38 -2.24 -0.60
CA ASP A 107 -10.09 -3.51 -0.49
C ASP A 107 -9.20 -4.71 -0.06
N GLY A 108 -7.90 -4.48 0.13
CA GLY A 108 -6.92 -5.48 0.50
C GLY A 108 -6.56 -6.45 -0.62
N ARG A 109 -6.96 -6.18 -1.88
CA ARG A 109 -6.62 -7.04 -3.02
C ARG A 109 -5.36 -6.57 -3.73
N LEU A 110 -4.61 -7.55 -4.24
CA LEU A 110 -3.42 -7.33 -5.05
C LEU A 110 -3.79 -7.05 -6.51
N HIS A 111 -3.18 -6.02 -7.08
CA HIS A 111 -3.35 -5.58 -8.45
C HIS A 111 -1.99 -5.45 -9.15
N HIS A 112 -1.97 -5.80 -10.43
CA HIS A 112 -0.92 -5.34 -11.35
C HIS A 112 -1.32 -3.94 -11.85
N ALA A 113 -0.41 -2.98 -11.71
CA ALA A 113 -0.58 -1.62 -12.18
C ALA A 113 0.72 -1.12 -12.81
N THR A 114 0.61 -0.08 -13.62
CA THR A 114 1.77 0.66 -14.09
C THR A 114 1.99 1.87 -13.18
N THR A 115 3.24 2.19 -12.87
CA THR A 115 3.63 3.48 -12.29
C THR A 115 4.77 4.09 -13.11
N PHE A 116 5.15 5.32 -12.80
CA PHE A 116 6.26 6.00 -13.46
C PHE A 116 7.39 6.15 -12.46
N VAL A 117 8.61 5.72 -12.77
CA VAL A 117 9.80 5.88 -11.91
C VAL A 117 10.84 6.75 -12.60
N VAL A 118 11.66 7.49 -11.86
CA VAL A 118 12.70 8.34 -12.46
C VAL A 118 13.69 7.47 -13.23
N CYS A 119 14.01 7.87 -14.47
CA CYS A 119 15.00 7.16 -15.28
C CYS A 119 16.36 7.14 -14.57
N GLU A 120 17.04 6.00 -14.54
CA GLU A 120 18.32 5.81 -13.81
C GLU A 120 19.35 6.92 -14.11
N HIS A 121 19.52 7.29 -15.38
CA HIS A 121 20.46 8.34 -15.85
C HIS A 121 20.10 9.77 -15.41
N ARG A 122 18.95 9.99 -14.77
CA ARG A 122 18.50 11.26 -14.20
C ARG A 122 18.66 11.34 -12.68
N THR A 123 18.86 10.20 -12.03
CA THR A 123 19.00 10.14 -10.58
C THR A 123 20.35 10.70 -10.14
N THR A 124 20.39 11.25 -8.93
CA THR A 124 21.62 11.68 -8.26
C THR A 124 21.80 10.88 -6.97
N PRO A 125 23.03 10.61 -6.51
CA PRO A 125 23.23 9.98 -5.21
C PRO A 125 22.77 10.88 -4.05
N GLU A 126 22.79 12.19 -4.27
CA GLU A 126 22.43 13.21 -3.28
C GLU A 126 20.92 13.42 -3.19
N PHE A 127 20.46 13.73 -1.98
CA PHE A 127 19.10 14.20 -1.72
C PHE A 127 18.86 15.55 -2.40
N VAL A 128 17.72 15.68 -3.07
CA VAL A 128 17.29 16.94 -3.69
C VAL A 128 16.04 17.43 -2.95
N GLN A 129 16.16 18.53 -2.22
CA GLN A 129 15.06 19.09 -1.43
C GLN A 129 13.84 19.42 -2.34
N PRO A 130 12.64 18.85 -2.08
CA PRO A 130 11.42 19.32 -2.73
C PRO A 130 11.05 20.72 -2.23
N THR A 131 10.42 21.52 -3.09
CA THR A 131 9.83 22.79 -2.65
C THR A 131 8.69 22.54 -1.67
N GLU A 132 8.48 23.45 -0.72
CA GLU A 132 7.39 23.34 0.25
C GLU A 132 6.02 23.15 -0.41
N ALA A 133 5.72 23.90 -1.47
CA ALA A 133 4.46 23.78 -2.20
C ALA A 133 4.25 22.38 -2.80
N TYR A 134 5.32 21.75 -3.31
CA TYR A 134 5.24 20.40 -3.87
C TYR A 134 5.16 19.32 -2.78
N HIS A 135 5.86 19.51 -1.66
CA HIS A 135 5.71 18.65 -0.48
C HIS A 135 4.27 18.68 0.05
N GLN A 136 3.69 19.86 0.26
CA GLN A 136 2.34 20.01 0.78
C GLN A 136 1.28 19.42 -0.16
N LEU A 137 1.52 19.47 -1.47
CA LEU A 137 0.65 18.86 -2.47
C LEU A 137 0.55 17.33 -2.27
N ILE A 138 1.69 16.65 -2.11
CA ILE A 138 1.70 15.20 -1.85
C ILE A 138 1.10 14.91 -0.48
N HIS A 139 1.47 15.68 0.55
CA HIS A 139 0.97 15.54 1.91
C HIS A 139 -0.57 15.61 1.96
N ASN A 140 -1.15 16.67 1.40
CA ASN A 140 -2.61 16.85 1.33
C ASN A 140 -3.29 15.72 0.57
N GLY A 141 -2.70 15.28 -0.54
CA GLY A 141 -3.21 14.15 -1.31
C GLY A 141 -3.28 12.86 -0.50
N LEU A 142 -2.29 12.59 0.34
CA LEU A 142 -2.30 11.43 1.24
C LEU A 142 -3.32 11.60 2.38
N GLU A 143 -3.34 12.76 3.05
CA GLU A 143 -4.25 13.03 4.17
C GLU A 143 -5.73 12.98 3.77
N GLN A 144 -6.10 13.55 2.62
CA GLN A 144 -7.47 13.51 2.11
C GLN A 144 -7.99 12.08 1.90
N ARG A 145 -7.08 11.12 1.74
CA ARG A 145 -7.36 9.69 1.55
C ARG A 145 -7.22 8.86 2.83
N GLY A 146 -6.94 9.50 3.97
CA GLY A 146 -6.67 8.81 5.23
C GLY A 146 -5.42 7.93 5.17
N LEU A 147 -4.44 8.29 4.33
CA LEU A 147 -3.17 7.59 4.21
C LEU A 147 -2.09 8.29 5.06
N PRO A 148 -1.13 7.53 5.62
CA PRO A 148 -0.09 8.12 6.44
C PRO A 148 0.93 8.91 5.59
N THR A 149 1.40 10.02 6.14
CA THR A 149 2.41 10.92 5.54
C THR A 149 3.84 10.57 5.96
N ARG A 150 4.02 9.64 6.90
CA ARG A 150 5.34 9.30 7.47
C ARG A 150 6.38 8.94 6.41
N GLY A 151 6.00 8.18 5.38
CA GLY A 151 6.92 7.82 4.28
C GLY A 151 7.41 9.04 3.48
N LEU A 152 6.57 10.07 3.35
CA LEU A 152 6.93 11.34 2.74
C LEU A 152 7.89 12.13 3.65
N GLU A 153 7.58 12.22 4.94
CA GLU A 153 8.44 12.90 5.94
C GLU A 153 9.83 12.26 6.00
N GLN A 154 9.88 10.92 5.99
CA GLN A 154 11.09 10.11 5.91
C GLN A 154 11.92 10.41 4.65
N ALA A 155 11.26 10.50 3.49
CA ALA A 155 11.92 10.82 2.23
C ALA A 155 12.55 12.23 2.23
N VAL A 156 11.89 13.21 2.87
CA VAL A 156 12.42 14.58 3.03
C VAL A 156 13.56 14.63 4.05
N GLN A 157 13.48 13.86 5.13
CA GLN A 157 14.53 13.77 6.15
C GLN A 157 15.69 12.85 5.74
N HIS A 158 15.58 12.18 4.60
CA HIS A 158 16.54 11.17 4.12
C HIS A 158 16.73 10.01 5.13
N THR A 159 15.64 9.57 5.75
CA THR A 159 15.61 8.45 6.71
C THR A 159 14.71 7.33 6.20
N PHE A 160 15.27 6.14 5.99
CA PHE A 160 14.53 4.99 5.39
C PHE A 160 14.50 3.76 6.31
N ASN A 161 14.73 3.96 7.60
CA ASN A 161 15.01 2.89 8.56
C ASN A 161 13.77 2.28 9.21
N VAL A 162 12.57 2.83 8.96
CA VAL A 162 11.33 2.32 9.56
C VAL A 162 10.26 2.23 8.49
N PRO A 163 9.65 1.05 8.27
CA PRO A 163 8.53 0.92 7.33
C PRO A 163 7.34 1.83 7.64
N THR A 164 6.59 2.20 6.61
CA THR A 164 5.40 3.06 6.77
C THR A 164 4.27 2.32 7.49
N VAL A 165 4.03 1.05 7.16
CA VAL A 165 3.04 0.19 7.84
C VAL A 165 3.74 -0.60 8.96
N GLN A 166 3.42 -0.27 10.20
CA GLN A 166 4.09 -0.81 11.41
C GLN A 166 3.20 -1.72 12.24
N HIS A 167 1.96 -1.90 11.83
CA HIS A 167 1.00 -2.72 12.56
C HIS A 167 0.72 -4.03 11.84
N LEU A 168 0.45 -5.07 12.61
CA LEU A 168 -0.01 -6.38 12.14
C LEU A 168 -1.33 -6.69 12.83
N PHE A 169 -2.36 -6.98 12.05
CA PHE A 169 -3.65 -7.44 12.54
C PHE A 169 -3.72 -8.97 12.46
N VAL A 170 -3.95 -9.60 13.62
CA VAL A 170 -4.10 -11.06 13.75
C VAL A 170 -5.49 -11.39 14.32
N TYR A 171 -6.05 -12.51 13.88
CA TYR A 171 -7.45 -12.87 14.14
C TYR A 171 -7.63 -14.36 14.52
N GLY A 172 -6.56 -15.02 14.92
CA GLY A 172 -6.53 -16.47 15.09
C GLY A 172 -5.42 -16.97 15.99
N THR A 173 -4.75 -18.03 15.57
CA THR A 173 -3.72 -18.74 16.37
C THR A 173 -2.55 -17.88 16.86
N LEU A 174 -2.34 -16.70 16.25
CA LEU A 174 -1.32 -15.72 16.62
C LEU A 174 -1.77 -14.70 17.68
N MET A 175 -3.06 -14.66 18.04
CA MET A 175 -3.58 -13.76 19.08
C MET A 175 -3.08 -14.14 20.48
N SER A 176 -3.12 -13.20 21.42
CA SER A 176 -2.78 -13.41 22.83
C SER A 176 -3.51 -14.61 23.41
N GLY A 177 -2.76 -15.48 24.10
CA GLY A 177 -3.30 -16.70 24.71
C GLY A 177 -3.54 -17.86 23.73
N GLN A 178 -3.36 -17.66 22.42
CA GLN A 178 -3.47 -18.72 21.42
C GLN A 178 -2.14 -19.46 21.19
N THR A 179 -2.24 -20.61 20.52
CA THR A 179 -1.16 -21.62 20.44
C THR A 179 0.14 -21.13 19.78
N ARG A 180 0.08 -20.11 18.91
CA ARG A 180 1.25 -19.56 18.20
C ARG A 180 1.66 -18.16 18.68
N PHE A 181 1.02 -17.61 19.70
CA PHE A 181 1.34 -16.26 20.21
C PHE A 181 2.83 -16.09 20.54
N ASN A 182 3.47 -17.12 21.12
CA ASN A 182 4.88 -17.09 21.48
C ASN A 182 5.84 -16.89 20.29
N GLN A 183 5.38 -17.13 19.05
CA GLN A 183 6.16 -16.88 17.84
C GLN A 183 6.18 -15.39 17.46
N LEU A 184 5.11 -14.67 17.82
CA LEU A 184 4.92 -13.26 17.52
C LEU A 184 5.33 -12.36 18.68
N GLN A 185 5.16 -12.82 19.92
CA GLN A 185 5.45 -12.10 21.17
C GLN A 185 6.79 -11.35 21.20
N PRO A 186 7.92 -11.88 20.69
CA PRO A 186 9.20 -11.15 20.71
C PRO A 186 9.21 -9.85 19.91
N PHE A 187 8.27 -9.67 18.97
CA PHE A 187 8.22 -8.55 18.04
C PHE A 187 7.16 -7.51 18.39
N ILE A 188 6.51 -7.60 19.56
CA ILE A 188 5.35 -6.76 19.91
C ILE A 188 5.76 -5.64 20.86
N ASP A 189 5.49 -4.39 20.46
CA ASP A 189 5.55 -3.21 21.34
C ASP A 189 4.25 -3.04 22.14
N SER A 190 3.10 -3.20 21.49
CA SER A 190 1.77 -3.04 22.10
C SER A 190 0.71 -3.86 21.36
N ILE A 191 -0.36 -4.20 22.09
CA ILE A 191 -1.51 -4.96 21.59
C ILE A 191 -2.78 -4.18 21.94
N GLU A 192 -3.69 -4.05 20.98
CA GLU A 192 -5.01 -3.44 21.15
C GLU A 192 -6.06 -4.33 20.49
N ASN A 193 -7.28 -4.39 21.04
CA ASN A 193 -8.39 -5.05 20.35
C ASN A 193 -8.77 -4.26 19.10
N ALA A 194 -9.09 -4.98 18.02
CA ALA A 194 -9.44 -4.31 16.78
C ALA A 194 -10.33 -5.18 15.88
N THR A 195 -10.86 -4.58 14.83
CA THR A 195 -11.72 -5.23 13.84
C THR A 195 -11.37 -4.84 12.43
N THR A 196 -11.60 -5.73 11.48
CA THR A 196 -11.48 -5.43 10.04
C THR A 196 -12.66 -6.03 9.27
N GLU A 197 -12.92 -5.52 8.07
CA GLU A 197 -13.94 -6.07 7.19
C GLU A 197 -13.51 -7.42 6.63
N GLY A 198 -14.42 -8.40 6.64
CA GLY A 198 -14.16 -9.71 6.09
C GLY A 198 -15.04 -10.81 6.68
N GLN A 199 -14.76 -12.03 6.25
CA GLN A 199 -15.43 -13.25 6.71
C GLN A 199 -14.40 -14.18 7.33
N LEU A 200 -14.67 -14.63 8.56
CA LEU A 200 -13.82 -15.58 9.25
C LEU A 200 -14.35 -16.99 9.04
N HIS A 201 -13.48 -17.92 8.69
CA HIS A 201 -13.81 -19.32 8.45
C HIS A 201 -13.01 -20.24 9.37
N HIS A 202 -13.64 -21.29 9.87
CA HIS A 202 -13.01 -22.33 10.67
C HIS A 202 -12.39 -23.41 9.75
N LEU A 203 -11.06 -23.44 9.62
CA LEU A 203 -10.34 -24.38 8.74
C LEU A 203 -9.86 -25.65 9.48
N GLY A 204 -10.40 -25.91 10.67
CA GLY A 204 -9.99 -27.00 11.54
C GLY A 204 -9.09 -26.47 12.66
N ALA A 205 -7.78 -26.63 12.53
CA ALA A 205 -6.83 -26.23 13.58
C ALA A 205 -6.55 -24.72 13.63
N TYR A 206 -7.01 -23.96 12.65
CA TYR A 206 -6.73 -22.54 12.48
C TYR A 206 -7.86 -21.85 11.70
N PRO A 207 -8.06 -20.52 11.85
CA PRO A 207 -9.04 -19.79 11.06
C PRO A 207 -8.47 -19.27 9.74
N GLY A 208 -9.34 -18.95 8.79
CA GLY A 208 -9.02 -18.24 7.57
C GLY A 208 -9.87 -17.00 7.37
N LEU A 209 -9.23 -15.83 7.25
CA LEU A 209 -9.90 -14.60 6.80
C LEU A 209 -10.11 -14.64 5.28
N LYS A 210 -11.30 -14.27 4.83
CA LYS A 210 -11.66 -14.03 3.43
C LYS A 210 -12.20 -12.61 3.27
N HIS A 211 -11.93 -11.98 2.12
CA HIS A 211 -12.61 -10.73 1.75
C HIS A 211 -14.12 -10.97 1.58
N GLY A 212 -14.93 -10.01 2.02
CA GLY A 212 -16.38 -10.04 1.86
C GLY A 212 -17.08 -9.33 3.01
N GLU A 213 -18.39 -9.17 2.88
CA GLU A 213 -19.20 -8.48 3.89
C GLU A 213 -19.24 -9.26 5.20
N GLY A 214 -18.80 -8.59 6.27
CA GLY A 214 -18.72 -9.13 7.63
C GLY A 214 -17.68 -8.36 8.45
N ILE A 215 -17.59 -8.69 9.74
CA ILE A 215 -16.60 -8.12 10.65
C ILE A 215 -15.80 -9.28 11.23
N VAL A 216 -14.48 -9.18 11.19
CA VAL A 216 -13.57 -10.09 11.88
C VAL A 216 -12.94 -9.37 13.06
N HIS A 217 -13.05 -9.99 14.23
CA HIS A 217 -12.47 -9.51 15.47
C HIS A 217 -11.09 -10.11 15.68
N GLY A 218 -10.16 -9.28 16.14
CA GLY A 218 -8.80 -9.70 16.40
C GLY A 218 -8.04 -8.69 17.23
N GLU A 219 -6.73 -8.75 17.10
CA GLU A 219 -5.80 -7.90 17.81
C GLU A 219 -4.93 -7.15 16.81
N LEU A 220 -4.78 -5.85 17.03
CA LEU A 220 -3.83 -5.01 16.34
C LEU A 220 -2.55 -4.92 17.16
N MET A 221 -1.45 -5.37 16.56
CA MET A 221 -0.14 -5.40 17.21
C MET A 221 0.77 -4.37 16.55
N LYS A 222 1.39 -3.51 17.36
CA LYS A 222 2.49 -2.65 16.89
C LYS A 222 3.78 -3.45 16.93
N MET A 223 4.48 -3.52 15.79
CA MET A 223 5.71 -4.29 15.66
C MET A 223 6.93 -3.46 16.08
N SER A 224 7.81 -4.04 16.88
CA SER A 224 9.10 -3.44 17.29
C SER A 224 10.15 -3.52 16.18
N ASP A 225 10.10 -4.60 15.39
CA ASP A 225 10.88 -4.82 14.17
C ASP A 225 9.98 -5.43 13.10
N VAL A 226 9.54 -4.59 12.15
CA VAL A 226 8.59 -4.96 11.11
C VAL A 226 9.15 -6.05 10.19
N GLU A 227 10.40 -5.94 9.75
CA GLU A 227 10.95 -6.85 8.75
C GLU A 227 11.13 -8.25 9.36
N SER A 228 11.77 -8.34 10.52
CA SER A 228 11.98 -9.62 11.22
C SER A 228 10.65 -10.27 11.63
N CYS A 229 9.68 -9.47 12.08
CA CYS A 229 8.35 -9.96 12.44
C CYS A 229 7.65 -10.57 11.22
N LEU A 230 7.58 -9.81 10.12
CA LEU A 230 6.89 -10.24 8.92
C LEU A 230 7.57 -11.44 8.25
N GLU A 231 8.90 -11.50 8.22
CA GLU A 231 9.64 -12.68 7.75
C GLU A 231 9.26 -13.93 8.55
N ARG A 232 9.18 -13.82 9.88
CA ARG A 232 8.77 -14.94 10.74
C ARG A 232 7.32 -15.35 10.48
N MET A 233 6.42 -14.39 10.38
CA MET A 233 4.99 -14.65 10.16
C MET A 233 4.73 -15.23 8.77
N ASP A 234 5.46 -14.78 7.74
CA ASP A 234 5.38 -15.33 6.38
C ASP A 234 5.67 -16.83 6.37
N GLY A 235 6.70 -17.27 7.11
CA GLY A 235 7.03 -18.70 7.23
C GLY A 235 5.96 -19.52 7.97
N ILE A 236 5.24 -18.92 8.92
CA ILE A 236 4.17 -19.57 9.69
C ILE A 236 2.88 -19.67 8.88
N GLU A 237 2.53 -18.59 8.18
CA GLU A 237 1.32 -18.46 7.37
C GLU A 237 1.50 -19.04 5.95
N GLY A 238 2.69 -19.53 5.62
CA GLY A 238 2.98 -20.13 4.31
C GLY A 238 2.84 -19.13 3.17
N PHE A 239 3.28 -17.88 3.39
CA PHE A 239 3.35 -16.84 2.39
C PHE A 239 4.71 -16.91 1.66
N PHE A 240 4.68 -17.14 0.35
CA PHE A 240 5.88 -17.27 -0.47
C PHE A 240 6.26 -15.99 -1.23
N GLY A 241 5.65 -14.85 -0.88
CA GLY A 241 5.85 -13.57 -1.56
C GLY A 241 4.67 -13.16 -2.43
N PHE A 242 4.63 -11.86 -2.75
CA PHE A 242 3.57 -11.29 -3.59
C PHE A 242 3.64 -11.83 -5.02
N GLY A 243 2.47 -12.11 -5.61
CA GLY A 243 2.37 -12.72 -6.94
C GLY A 243 2.53 -14.24 -6.98
N HIS A 244 2.91 -14.89 -5.87
CA HIS A 244 2.94 -16.35 -5.79
C HIS A 244 1.53 -16.92 -5.55
N THR A 245 1.09 -17.82 -6.42
CA THR A 245 -0.25 -18.44 -6.37
C THR A 245 -0.35 -19.62 -5.39
N ASN A 246 0.79 -20.14 -4.92
CA ASN A 246 0.85 -21.34 -4.07
C ASN A 246 0.91 -21.02 -2.56
N SER A 247 0.82 -19.74 -2.17
CA SER A 247 0.82 -19.34 -0.76
C SER A 247 -0.47 -19.80 -0.07
N LEU A 248 -0.37 -20.34 1.15
CA LEU A 248 -1.54 -20.75 1.94
C LEU A 248 -2.38 -19.53 2.36
N TYR A 249 -1.69 -18.48 2.78
CA TYR A 249 -2.24 -17.16 2.99
C TYR A 249 -1.48 -16.14 2.16
N GLN A 250 -2.17 -15.11 1.69
CA GLN A 250 -1.55 -13.91 1.11
C GLN A 250 -1.43 -12.84 2.18
N ARG A 251 -0.22 -12.31 2.37
CA ARG A 251 -0.05 -11.08 3.16
C ARG A 251 -0.69 -9.93 2.40
N THR A 252 -1.46 -9.09 3.08
CA THR A 252 -2.07 -7.89 2.53
C THR A 252 -2.12 -6.75 3.53
N ILE A 253 -2.57 -5.57 3.11
CA ILE A 253 -2.79 -4.40 3.96
C ILE A 253 -4.29 -4.14 4.02
N VAL A 254 -4.81 -3.95 5.23
CA VAL A 254 -6.22 -3.63 5.48
C VAL A 254 -6.35 -2.43 6.41
N GLN A 255 -7.52 -1.79 6.35
CA GLN A 255 -7.92 -0.89 7.42
C GLN A 255 -8.47 -1.67 8.60
N VAL A 256 -8.11 -1.24 9.79
CA VAL A 256 -8.48 -1.87 11.05
C VAL A 256 -9.03 -0.80 11.99
N GLN A 257 -10.23 -1.02 12.51
CA GLN A 257 -10.87 -0.16 13.50
C GLN A 257 -10.49 -0.63 14.90
N THR A 258 -9.79 0.21 15.66
CA THR A 258 -9.61 0.06 17.11
C THR A 258 -10.77 0.77 17.85
N ASP A 259 -10.75 0.80 19.18
CA ASP A 259 -11.74 1.58 19.95
C ASP A 259 -11.62 3.10 19.72
N THR A 260 -10.48 3.58 19.24
CA THR A 260 -10.15 5.01 19.15
C THR A 260 -10.05 5.53 17.73
N GLU A 261 -9.53 4.74 16.79
CA GLU A 261 -9.21 5.22 15.45
C GLU A 261 -9.12 4.09 14.42
N MET A 262 -9.07 4.50 13.15
CA MET A 262 -8.75 3.62 12.03
C MET A 262 -7.24 3.62 11.81
N ARG A 263 -6.65 2.43 11.67
CA ARG A 263 -5.23 2.26 11.33
C ARG A 263 -5.06 1.32 10.14
N TRP A 264 -3.98 1.51 9.40
CA TRP A 264 -3.54 0.57 8.38
C TRP A 264 -2.62 -0.49 8.99
N ALA A 265 -2.87 -1.75 8.66
CA ALA A 265 -2.11 -2.88 9.18
C ALA A 265 -1.87 -3.93 8.12
N TRP A 266 -0.73 -4.61 8.22
CA TRP A 266 -0.56 -5.90 7.55
C TRP A 266 -1.53 -6.91 8.14
N THR A 267 -1.96 -7.86 7.33
CA THR A 267 -2.68 -9.06 7.76
C THR A 267 -2.49 -10.19 6.75
N TYR A 268 -3.05 -11.36 7.02
CA TYR A 268 -3.00 -12.52 6.14
C TYR A 268 -4.41 -12.90 5.71
N VAL A 269 -4.63 -13.16 4.42
CA VAL A 269 -5.93 -13.60 3.88
C VAL A 269 -5.77 -15.00 3.31
N TYR A 270 -6.65 -15.91 3.70
CA TYR A 270 -6.60 -17.31 3.28
C TYR A 270 -6.86 -17.44 1.77
N THR A 271 -6.02 -18.18 1.04
CA THR A 271 -6.15 -18.31 -0.43
C THR A 271 -7.02 -19.49 -0.84
N GLY A 272 -7.09 -20.54 -0.01
CA GLY A 272 -7.77 -21.79 -0.33
C GLY A 272 -9.29 -21.68 -0.45
N HIS A 273 -9.92 -22.76 -0.92
CA HIS A 273 -11.38 -22.84 -0.97
C HIS A 273 -11.95 -22.91 0.46
N VAL A 274 -13.12 -22.30 0.66
CA VAL A 274 -13.86 -22.37 1.93
C VAL A 274 -15.30 -22.80 1.65
N GLU A 275 -15.80 -23.72 2.47
CA GLU A 275 -17.21 -24.12 2.43
C GLU A 275 -18.06 -23.08 3.15
N LYS A 276 -19.32 -22.92 2.75
CA LYS A 276 -20.22 -21.88 3.35
C LYS A 276 -20.49 -22.13 4.83
N ASP A 277 -20.59 -23.38 5.24
CA ASP A 277 -20.85 -23.82 6.62
C ASP A 277 -19.62 -23.69 7.54
N SER A 278 -18.43 -23.42 6.97
CA SER A 278 -17.23 -23.12 7.76
C SER A 278 -17.22 -21.70 8.33
N ARG A 279 -18.17 -20.83 7.94
CA ARG A 279 -18.23 -19.44 8.40
C ARG A 279 -18.44 -19.37 9.92
N ILE A 280 -17.63 -18.55 10.58
CA ILE A 280 -17.80 -18.16 11.97
C ILE A 280 -18.64 -16.89 11.99
N GLU A 281 -19.93 -17.02 12.32
CA GLU A 281 -20.94 -15.96 12.14
C GLU A 281 -20.67 -14.68 12.97
N ASP A 282 -20.10 -14.82 14.17
CA ASP A 282 -19.75 -13.68 15.02
C ASP A 282 -18.35 -13.09 14.73
N GLY A 283 -17.62 -13.69 13.79
CA GLY A 283 -16.29 -13.24 13.38
C GLY A 283 -15.21 -13.38 14.45
N ARG A 284 -15.39 -14.20 15.48
CA ARG A 284 -14.47 -14.35 16.61
C ARG A 284 -13.85 -15.75 16.65
N TRP A 285 -12.52 -15.82 16.56
CA TRP A 285 -11.79 -17.04 16.87
C TRP A 285 -11.68 -17.23 18.39
N VAL A 286 -11.93 -18.44 18.88
CA VAL A 286 -11.86 -18.83 20.29
C VAL A 286 -10.84 -19.94 20.53
#